data_AF-A0A3A5VPG4-F1
#
_entry.id   AF-A0A3A5VPG4-F1
#
_cell.length_a   1.000
_cell.length_b   1.000
_cell.length_c   1.000
_cell.angle_alpha   90.00
_cell.angle_beta   90.00
_cell.angle_gamma   90.00
#
_symmetry.space_group_name_H-M   'P 1'
#
loop_
_entity.id
_entity.type
_entity.pdbx_description
1 polymer ?
#
loop_
_entity_poly.entity_id
_entity_poly.type
_entity_poly.pdbx_seq_one_letter_code
_entity_poly.pdbx_strand_id
1 'polypeptide(L)'
;MLEEARSIPAIRDFVLPPSDPIAPYFADIMKERFGFGSAYLVFRNAEPVAAFKANTRNKIIDVKDYEGSEKAWRIVKEFAWEHQMPLQTELRIGGKKLQ
;
A
#
# COMPACT_ATOMS: atom_id res chain seq x y z
N MET A 1 1.32 -2.95 -32.33
CA MET A 1 2.15 -3.17 -31.13
C MET A 1 2.05 -2.06 -30.07
N LEU A 2 2.10 -0.76 -30.40
CA LEU A 2 1.86 0.32 -29.42
C LEU A 2 0.39 0.80 -29.36
N GLU A 3 -0.37 0.68 -30.45
CA GLU A 3 -1.80 1.04 -30.45
C GLU A 3 -2.66 0.10 -29.60
N GLU A 4 -2.30 -1.19 -29.51
CA GLU A 4 -2.98 -2.14 -28.63
C GLU A 4 -2.70 -1.89 -27.14
N ALA A 5 -1.63 -1.18 -26.78
CA ALA A 5 -1.36 -0.84 -25.38
C ALA A 5 -2.42 0.10 -24.79
N ARG A 6 -3.08 0.91 -25.62
CA ARG A 6 -4.16 1.81 -25.20
C ARG A 6 -5.48 1.08 -24.91
N SER A 7 -5.65 -0.15 -25.38
CA SER A 7 -6.82 -0.99 -25.07
C SER A 7 -6.59 -1.91 -23.87
N ILE A 8 -5.38 -1.94 -23.31
CA ILE A 8 -5.09 -2.69 -22.09
C ILE A 8 -5.76 -1.96 -20.91
N PRO A 9 -6.57 -2.66 -20.09
CA PRO A 9 -7.13 -2.08 -18.89
C PRO A 9 -6.04 -1.51 -17.99
N ALA A 10 -6.29 -0.33 -17.43
CA ALA A 10 -5.36 0.27 -16.48
C ALA A 10 -5.01 -0.72 -15.36
N ILE A 11 -3.74 -0.72 -14.94
CA ILE A 11 -3.29 -1.54 -13.82
C ILE A 11 -4.12 -1.15 -12.59
N ARG A 12 -4.75 -2.16 -11.97
CA ARG A 12 -5.55 -1.96 -10.76
C ARG A 12 -4.69 -1.38 -9.65
N ASP A 13 -5.31 -0.62 -8.76
CA ASP A 13 -4.68 -0.21 -7.51
C ASP A 13 -4.42 -1.48 -6.67
N PHE A 14 -3.26 -1.59 -6.04
CA PHE A 14 -2.91 -2.76 -5.24
C PHE A 14 -1.95 -2.43 -4.10
N VAL A 15 -1.82 -3.36 -3.16
CA VAL A 15 -0.80 -3.33 -2.11
C VAL A 15 0.17 -4.47 -2.35
N LEU A 16 1.47 -4.18 -2.37
CA LEU A 16 2.55 -5.15 -2.45
C LEU A 16 3.06 -5.45 -1.03
N PRO A 17 2.87 -6.66 -0.50
CA PRO A 17 3.39 -7.03 0.82
C PRO A 17 4.93 -7.11 0.84
N PRO A 18 5.57 -6.86 1.98
CA PRO A 18 7.03 -7.00 2.12
C PRO A 18 7.51 -8.45 1.94
N SER A 19 6.61 -9.44 2.05
CA SER A 19 6.90 -10.86 1.82
C SER A 19 6.80 -11.27 0.35
N ASP A 20 6.34 -10.38 -0.54
CA ASP A 20 6.23 -10.69 -1.95
C ASP A 20 7.63 -10.86 -2.58
N PRO A 21 7.87 -11.90 -3.42
CA PRO A 21 9.16 -12.11 -4.07
C PRO A 21 9.69 -10.91 -4.86
N ILE A 22 8.83 -10.01 -5.35
CA ILE A 22 9.27 -8.83 -6.10
C ILE A 22 9.58 -7.62 -5.21
N ALA A 23 9.25 -7.66 -3.91
CA ALA A 23 9.47 -6.54 -2.99
C ALA A 23 10.92 -6.01 -2.96
N PRO A 24 11.98 -6.85 -3.07
CA PRO A 24 13.36 -6.37 -3.10
C PRO A 24 13.67 -5.40 -4.25
N TYR A 25 12.97 -5.49 -5.39
CA TYR A 25 13.16 -4.58 -6.52
C TYR A 25 12.66 -3.15 -6.25
N PHE A 26 11.90 -2.96 -5.16
CA PHE A 26 11.38 -1.66 -4.72
C PHE A 26 12.11 -1.12 -3.49
N ALA A 27 13.21 -1.75 -3.04
CA ALA A 27 13.89 -1.38 -1.81
C ALA A 27 14.40 0.08 -1.82
N ASP A 28 15.01 0.51 -2.93
CA ASP A 28 15.51 1.88 -3.08
C ASP A 28 14.37 2.90 -3.05
N ILE A 29 13.30 2.65 -3.83
CA ILE A 29 12.09 3.50 -3.84
C ILE A 29 11.49 3.59 -2.44
N MET A 30 11.43 2.47 -1.72
CA MET A 30 10.85 2.40 -0.38
C MET A 30 11.61 3.26 0.62
N LYS A 31 12.95 3.21 0.56
CA LYS A 31 13.83 3.99 1.42
C LYS A 31 13.82 5.48 1.05
N GLU A 32 13.93 5.80 -0.23
CA GLU A 32 14.07 7.17 -0.70
C GLU A 32 12.77 7.96 -0.64
N ARG A 33 11.62 7.36 -0.99
CA ARG A 33 10.33 8.06 -1.01
C ARG A 33 9.56 7.99 0.29
N PHE A 34 9.73 6.91 1.07
CA PHE A 34 8.89 6.64 2.24
C PHE A 34 9.68 6.38 3.52
N GLY A 35 11.01 6.43 3.49
CA GLY A 35 11.85 6.27 4.69
C GLY A 35 11.84 4.86 5.31
N PHE A 36 11.28 3.86 4.63
CA PHE A 36 11.19 2.49 5.15
C PHE A 36 12.21 1.57 4.48
N GLY A 37 12.79 0.64 5.26
CA GLY A 37 13.61 -0.44 4.70
C GLY A 37 12.80 -1.66 4.21
N SER A 38 11.58 -1.84 4.73
CA SER A 38 10.66 -2.92 4.34
C SER A 38 9.26 -2.57 4.86
N ALA A 39 8.25 -2.56 3.99
CA ALA A 39 6.90 -2.12 4.29
C ALA A 39 5.93 -2.69 3.24
N TYR A 40 4.64 -2.59 3.51
CA TYR A 40 3.62 -2.75 2.48
C TYR A 40 3.68 -1.52 1.57
N LEU A 41 3.81 -1.73 0.26
CA LEU A 41 3.89 -0.64 -0.72
C LEU A 41 2.55 -0.50 -1.45
N VAL A 42 2.00 0.71 -1.49
CA VAL A 42 0.67 0.99 -2.05
C VAL A 42 0.83 1.60 -3.44
N PHE A 43 0.24 0.95 -4.43
CA PHE A 43 0.28 1.36 -5.82
C PHE A 43 -1.07 1.90 -6.28
N ARG A 44 -1.01 3.03 -6.99
CA ARG A 44 -2.14 3.57 -7.75
C ARG A 44 -1.72 3.71 -9.20
N ASN A 45 -2.42 3.06 -10.13
CA ASN A 45 -2.08 3.10 -11.55
C ASN A 45 -0.58 2.86 -11.81
N ALA A 46 -0.04 1.78 -11.21
CA ALA A 46 1.38 1.39 -11.24
C ALA A 46 2.41 2.35 -10.60
N GLU A 47 1.98 3.48 -10.02
CA GLU A 47 2.86 4.38 -9.28
C GLU A 47 2.80 4.11 -7.76
N PRO A 48 3.94 4.03 -7.06
CA PRO A 48 3.96 3.92 -5.61
C PRO A 48 3.57 5.25 -4.99
N VAL A 49 2.44 5.27 -4.26
CA VAL A 49 1.82 6.50 -3.71
C VAL A 49 1.82 6.57 -2.19
N ALA A 50 2.04 5.44 -1.52
CA ALA A 50 2.19 5.36 -0.07
C ALA A 50 2.91 4.06 0.32
N ALA A 51 3.37 3.98 1.55
CA ALA A 51 3.84 2.76 2.18
C ALA A 51 3.40 2.71 3.64
N PHE A 52 3.23 1.51 4.19
CA PHE A 52 2.82 1.36 5.59
C PHE A 52 3.46 0.16 6.29
N LYS A 53 3.74 0.34 7.59
CA LYS A 53 4.15 -0.73 8.50
C LYS A 53 2.91 -1.27 9.20
N ALA A 54 2.77 -2.58 9.22
CA ALA A 54 1.69 -3.22 9.96
C ALA A 54 2.15 -4.48 10.68
N ASN A 55 1.55 -4.72 11.83
CA ASN A 55 1.60 -6.02 12.49
C ASN A 55 0.34 -6.79 12.11
N THR A 56 0.50 -8.04 11.70
CA THR A 56 -0.62 -8.93 11.42
C THR A 56 -0.73 -9.98 12.52
N ARG A 57 -1.83 -9.98 13.26
CA ARG A 57 -2.14 -11.00 14.27
C ARG A 57 -3.62 -11.33 14.23
N ASN A 58 -3.98 -12.62 14.35
CA ASN A 58 -5.37 -13.08 14.33
C ASN A 58 -6.19 -12.52 13.15
N LYS A 59 -5.58 -12.44 11.97
CA LYS A 59 -6.15 -11.85 10.75
C LYS A 59 -6.51 -10.35 10.85
N ILE A 60 -6.02 -9.62 11.84
CA ILE A 60 -6.16 -8.17 11.93
C ILE A 60 -4.87 -7.52 11.46
N ILE A 61 -4.98 -6.53 10.58
CA ILE A 61 -3.87 -5.68 10.13
C ILE A 61 -3.87 -4.43 11.01
N ASP A 62 -2.91 -4.37 11.93
CA ASP A 62 -2.71 -3.23 12.82
C ASP A 62 -1.63 -2.32 12.22
N VAL A 63 -2.06 -1.23 11.58
CA VAL A 63 -1.18 -0.27 10.91
C VAL A 63 -0.53 0.64 11.94
N LYS A 64 0.81 0.53 12.02
CA LYS A 64 1.67 1.22 12.99
C LYS A 64 2.32 2.47 12.46
N ASP A 65 2.61 2.49 11.17
CA ASP A 65 3.21 3.64 10.50
C ASP A 65 2.67 3.74 9.08
N TYR A 66 2.55 4.95 8.56
CA TYR A 66 2.03 5.23 7.23
C TYR A 66 2.67 6.49 6.67
N GLU A 67 3.26 6.37 5.50
CA GLU A 67 3.86 7.49 4.76
C GLU A 67 3.27 7.59 3.36
N GLY A 68 3.03 8.82 2.89
CA GLY A 68 2.50 9.11 1.57
C GLY A 68 1.07 9.66 1.54
N SER A 69 0.37 9.48 0.41
CA SER A 69 -0.89 10.18 0.15
C SER A 69 -2.05 9.70 1.04
N GLU A 70 -2.79 10.61 1.66
CA GLU A 70 -4.06 10.30 2.36
C GLU A 70 -5.06 9.58 1.45
N LYS A 71 -5.11 9.96 0.17
CA LYS A 71 -6.02 9.35 -0.82
C LYS A 71 -5.71 7.87 -1.04
N ALA A 72 -4.50 7.39 -0.74
CA ALA A 72 -4.11 6.00 -0.91
C ALA A 72 -4.65 5.10 0.21
N TRP A 73 -5.17 5.67 1.31
CA TRP A 73 -5.80 4.89 2.38
C TRP A 73 -6.98 4.03 1.90
N ARG A 74 -7.73 4.48 0.89
CA ARG A 74 -8.80 3.68 0.26
C ARG A 74 -8.28 2.33 -0.25
N ILE A 75 -7.08 2.31 -0.84
CA ILE A 75 -6.47 1.11 -1.43
C ILE A 75 -6.07 0.12 -0.33
N VAL A 76 -5.57 0.64 0.81
CA VAL A 76 -5.27 -0.18 2.00
C VAL A 76 -6.54 -0.84 2.54
N LYS A 77 -7.65 -0.10 2.58
CA LYS A 77 -8.97 -0.64 3.00
C LYS A 77 -9.49 -1.71 2.04
N GLU A 78 -9.33 -1.51 0.74
CA GLU A 78 -9.73 -2.49 -0.28
C GLU A 78 -8.91 -3.78 -0.15
N PHE A 79 -7.59 -3.68 -0.01
CA PHE A 79 -6.70 -4.83 0.24
C PHE A 79 -7.12 -5.62 1.48
N ALA A 80 -7.39 -4.93 2.59
CA ALA A 80 -7.87 -5.53 3.83
C ALA A 80 -9.22 -6.26 3.65
N TRP A 81 -10.14 -5.66 2.90
CA TRP A 81 -11.44 -6.24 2.59
C TRP A 81 -11.32 -7.50 1.71
N GLU A 82 -10.51 -7.43 0.64
CA GLU A 82 -10.27 -8.56 -0.28
C GLU A 82 -9.65 -9.78 0.43
N HIS A 83 -8.81 -9.53 1.44
CA HIS A 83 -8.19 -10.60 2.22
C HIS A 83 -8.96 -11.00 3.47
N GLN A 84 -10.13 -10.40 3.73
CA GLN A 84 -10.93 -10.65 4.93
C GLN A 84 -10.12 -10.38 6.22
N MET A 85 -9.31 -9.33 6.20
CA MET A 85 -8.42 -8.93 7.28
C MET A 85 -8.75 -7.52 7.76
N PRO A 86 -9.55 -7.33 8.82
CA PRO A 86 -9.93 -6.01 9.31
C PRO A 86 -8.72 -5.13 9.63
N LEU A 87 -8.84 -3.83 9.35
CA LEU A 87 -7.82 -2.83 9.70
C LEU A 87 -8.07 -2.28 11.10
N GLN A 88 -6.98 -2.08 11.83
CA GLN A 88 -6.95 -1.27 13.04
C GLN A 88 -5.79 -0.29 12.93
N THR A 89 -5.98 0.93 13.42
CA THR A 89 -4.89 1.90 13.54
C THR A 89 -5.22 3.00 14.55
N GLU A 90 -4.19 3.54 15.19
CA GLU A 90 -4.29 4.76 16.01
C GLU A 90 -3.82 6.00 15.23
N LEU A 91 -3.38 5.83 13.99
CA LEU A 91 -2.78 6.87 13.17
C LEU A 91 -3.79 7.96 12.79
N ARG A 92 -3.25 9.16 12.62
CA ARG A 92 -3.94 10.32 12.03
C ARG A 92 -3.22 10.73 10.76
N ILE A 93 -3.93 10.81 9.64
CA ILE A 93 -3.41 11.35 8.38
C ILE A 93 -4.13 12.68 8.13
N GLY A 94 -3.38 13.74 7.83
CA GLY A 94 -3.96 15.07 7.58
C GLY A 94 -4.76 15.64 8.77
N GLY A 95 -4.43 15.23 10.00
CA GLY A 95 -5.13 15.64 11.23
C GLY A 95 -6.43 14.88 11.53
N LYS A 96 -6.87 13.98 10.64
CA LYS A 96 -8.06 13.15 10.86
C LYS A 96 -7.65 11.76 11.33
N LYS A 97 -8.37 11.24 12.34
CA LYS A 97 -8.21 9.84 12.76
C LYS A 97 -8.69 8.96 11.62
N LEU A 98 -7.87 7.99 11.23
CA LEU A 98 -8.30 6.96 10.30
C LEU A 98 -9.33 6.08 11.01
N GLN A 99 -10.56 6.08 10.49
CA GLN A 99 -11.63 5.16 10.88
C GLN A 99 -11.83 4.12 9.77
#